data_AF-A0A3D5UXP9-F1
#
_entry.id   AF-A0A3D5UXP9-F1
#
_cell.length_a   1.000
_cell.length_b   1.000
_cell.length_c   1.000
_cell.angle_alpha   90.00
_cell.angle_beta   90.00
_cell.angle_gamma   90.00
#
_symmetry.space_group_name_H-M   'P 1'
#
loop_
_entity.id
_entity.type
_entity.pdbx_description
1 polymer ?
#
loop_
_entity_poly.entity_id
_entity_poly.type
_entity_poly.pdbx_seq_one_letter_code
_entity_poly.pdbx_strand_id
1 'polypeptide(L)'
;AFIPNPADPSIETLQCFAASDQPVDFLCAVGAETSTSPRGRFLKEIEKRVPEARYAFYGLEERAALQGMDYYDAIAGARMGLNLNREEGYPLYSSDRLAQYAGNGLLVFVARSTGYDEIFSDEEFVFYRDLDELADKLRYFLKNDGERQRIARNGHQRYHSFFSERLVARYVVETMEGNPLSGAYAWPTDIHK
;
A
#
# COMPACT_ATOMS: atom_id res chain seq x y z
N ALA A 1 -0.14 -13.66 -16.65
CA ALA A 1 1.05 -13.48 -15.80
C ALA A 1 0.81 -12.26 -14.92
N PHE A 2 1.13 -12.34 -13.64
CA PHE A 2 1.11 -11.18 -12.74
C PHE A 2 2.41 -10.37 -12.91
N ILE A 3 2.30 -9.05 -12.84
CA ILE A 3 3.43 -8.11 -12.83
C ILE A 3 3.19 -7.20 -11.61
N PRO A 4 4.07 -7.21 -10.60
CA PRO A 4 3.90 -6.33 -9.44
C PRO A 4 4.16 -4.88 -9.82
N ASN A 5 3.60 -3.95 -9.04
CA ASN A 5 3.94 -2.54 -9.14
C ASN A 5 5.39 -2.35 -8.66
N PRO A 6 6.33 -1.93 -9.52
CA PRO A 6 7.72 -1.82 -9.13
C PRO A 6 7.93 -0.64 -8.19
N ALA A 7 8.89 -0.78 -7.27
CA ALA A 7 9.48 0.35 -6.55
C ALA A 7 10.83 0.70 -7.17
N ASP A 8 11.07 1.99 -7.35
CA ASP A 8 12.33 2.54 -7.84
C ASP A 8 12.94 3.44 -6.74
N PRO A 9 14.16 3.16 -6.26
CA PRO A 9 14.80 3.96 -5.21
C PRO A 9 15.11 5.40 -5.64
N SER A 10 14.96 5.76 -6.91
CA SER A 10 15.04 7.14 -7.40
C SER A 10 13.69 7.88 -7.40
N ILE A 11 12.57 7.16 -7.20
CA ILE A 11 11.20 7.71 -7.11
C ILE A 11 10.69 7.60 -5.67
N GLU A 12 10.63 6.39 -5.14
CA GLU A 12 10.27 6.10 -3.76
C GLU A 12 11.47 6.33 -2.83
N THR A 13 11.77 7.61 -2.59
CA THR A 13 12.97 8.08 -1.86
C THR A 13 12.74 8.36 -0.39
N LEU A 14 11.48 8.40 0.07
CA LEU A 14 11.14 8.77 1.45
C LEU A 14 11.33 7.59 2.42
N GLN A 15 11.47 7.94 3.71
CA GLN A 15 11.56 6.98 4.81
C GLN A 15 10.56 7.37 5.91
N CYS A 16 9.27 7.32 5.61
CA CYS A 16 8.23 7.80 6.53
C CYS A 16 8.24 7.07 7.89
N PHE A 17 8.75 5.83 7.93
CA PHE A 17 8.95 5.06 9.16
C PHE A 17 9.98 5.68 10.12
N ALA A 18 10.83 6.62 9.67
CA ALA A 18 11.86 7.22 10.50
C ALA A 18 11.32 8.36 11.38
N ALA A 19 10.20 8.97 10.99
CA ALA A 19 9.53 10.02 11.76
C ALA A 19 8.36 9.47 12.59
N SER A 20 7.99 10.23 13.63
CA SER A 20 6.91 9.91 14.58
C SER A 20 6.04 11.13 14.93
N ASP A 21 6.31 12.29 14.35
CA ASP A 21 5.65 13.57 14.62
C ASP A 21 4.74 14.02 13.46
N GLN A 22 4.56 13.16 12.45
CA GLN A 22 3.70 13.45 11.30
C GLN A 22 2.27 13.85 11.73
N PRO A 23 1.65 14.82 11.03
CA PRO A 23 0.32 15.33 11.36
C PRO A 23 -0.83 14.39 10.97
N VAL A 24 -0.60 13.45 10.07
CA VAL A 24 -1.62 12.49 9.58
C VAL A 24 -1.32 11.10 10.10
N ASP A 25 -2.32 10.44 10.67
CA ASP A 25 -2.19 9.04 11.09
C ASP A 25 -2.47 8.09 9.94
N PHE A 26 -3.55 8.34 9.17
CA PHE A 26 -4.02 7.39 8.15
C PHE A 26 -4.37 8.08 6.83
N LEU A 27 -3.58 7.75 5.80
CA LEU A 27 -3.69 8.29 4.45
C LEU A 27 -4.41 7.31 3.51
N CYS A 28 -5.27 7.82 2.65
CA CYS A 28 -5.76 7.09 1.47
C CYS A 28 -6.08 8.08 0.34
N ALA A 29 -5.28 8.06 -0.72
CA ALA A 29 -5.55 8.87 -1.91
C ALA A 29 -6.20 8.03 -3.00
N VAL A 30 -7.48 8.27 -3.27
CA VAL A 30 -8.22 7.66 -4.37
C VAL A 30 -8.41 8.66 -5.50
N GLY A 31 -8.86 8.19 -6.68
CA GLY A 31 -9.04 9.05 -7.85
C GLY A 31 -10.26 9.96 -7.74
N ALA A 32 -11.45 9.38 -7.81
CA ALA A 32 -12.71 10.09 -7.62
C ALA A 32 -13.77 9.11 -7.11
N GLU A 33 -14.16 9.27 -5.86
CA GLU A 33 -15.12 8.42 -5.16
C GLU A 33 -16.16 9.27 -4.43
N THR A 34 -17.36 8.71 -4.26
CA THR A 34 -18.44 9.29 -3.46
C THR A 34 -18.85 8.28 -2.40
N SER A 35 -19.58 8.72 -1.37
CA SER A 35 -20.18 7.85 -0.36
C SER A 35 -21.24 6.90 -0.92
N THR A 36 -21.59 7.01 -2.20
CA THR A 36 -22.45 6.03 -2.90
C THR A 36 -21.64 4.92 -3.58
N SER A 37 -20.32 5.05 -3.71
CA SER A 37 -19.47 3.96 -4.20
C SER A 37 -19.08 3.00 -3.06
N PRO A 38 -18.78 1.72 -3.35
CA PRO A 38 -18.28 0.78 -2.33
C PRO A 38 -17.04 1.29 -1.60
N ARG A 39 -16.06 1.84 -2.35
CA ARG A 39 -14.82 2.37 -1.81
C ARG A 39 -15.04 3.63 -0.96
N GLY A 40 -15.87 4.56 -1.42
CA GLY A 40 -16.20 5.74 -0.63
C GLY A 40 -16.97 5.40 0.64
N ARG A 41 -17.93 4.47 0.59
CA ARG A 41 -18.57 3.95 1.82
C ARG A 41 -17.56 3.38 2.79
N PHE A 42 -16.64 2.54 2.32
CA PHE A 42 -15.61 1.94 3.16
C PHE A 42 -14.78 3.01 3.90
N LEU A 43 -14.34 4.05 3.18
CA LEU A 43 -13.59 5.17 3.76
C LEU A 43 -14.42 5.94 4.80
N LYS A 44 -15.69 6.23 4.54
CA LYS A 44 -16.55 6.92 5.52
C LYS A 44 -16.83 6.06 6.76
N GLU A 45 -16.95 4.74 6.60
CA GLU A 45 -17.20 3.85 7.73
C GLU A 45 -15.96 3.66 8.61
N ILE A 46 -14.73 3.62 8.05
CA ILE A 46 -13.53 3.60 8.89
C ILE A 46 -13.38 4.93 9.68
N GLU A 47 -13.67 6.10 9.07
CA GLU A 47 -13.70 7.39 9.79
C GLU A 47 -14.64 7.35 11.00
N LYS A 48 -15.83 6.75 10.84
CA LYS A 48 -16.82 6.64 11.92
C LYS A 48 -16.38 5.67 13.02
N ARG A 49 -15.69 4.59 12.66
CA ARG A 49 -15.28 3.54 13.60
C ARG A 49 -14.09 3.96 14.44
N VAL A 50 -13.13 4.68 13.87
CA VAL A 50 -11.94 5.18 14.59
C VAL A 50 -11.89 6.71 14.49
N PRO A 51 -12.84 7.43 15.13
CA PRO A 51 -12.93 8.88 15.03
C PRO A 51 -11.74 9.62 15.66
N GLU A 52 -10.95 8.95 16.50
CA GLU A 52 -9.75 9.50 17.13
C GLU A 52 -8.54 9.61 16.18
N ALA A 53 -8.56 8.95 15.02
CA ALA A 53 -7.47 9.03 14.05
C ALA A 53 -7.52 10.31 13.21
N ARG A 54 -6.34 10.86 12.86
CA ARG A 54 -6.21 11.99 11.95
C ARG A 54 -6.12 11.49 10.52
N TYR A 55 -7.22 11.61 9.76
CA TYR A 55 -7.32 11.13 8.38
C TYR A 55 -6.88 12.16 7.35
N ALA A 56 -6.22 11.67 6.30
CA ALA A 56 -6.05 12.40 5.05
C ALA A 56 -6.59 11.54 3.91
N PHE A 57 -7.88 11.65 3.63
CA PHE A 57 -8.49 10.98 2.47
C PHE A 57 -8.71 11.98 1.34
N TYR A 58 -8.17 11.66 0.17
CA TYR A 58 -8.20 12.49 -1.03
C TYR A 58 -8.97 11.80 -2.14
N GLY A 59 -9.61 12.58 -3.02
CA GLY A 59 -10.48 12.08 -4.09
C GLY A 59 -11.81 11.50 -3.59
N LEU A 60 -12.33 11.98 -2.46
CA LEU A 60 -13.56 11.51 -1.81
C LEU A 60 -14.53 12.67 -1.59
N GLU A 61 -15.69 12.65 -2.25
CA GLU A 61 -16.67 13.75 -2.25
C GLU A 61 -16.01 15.07 -2.66
N GLU A 62 -16.19 16.14 -1.87
CA GLU A 62 -15.59 17.46 -2.08
C GLU A 62 -14.07 17.50 -1.82
N ARG A 63 -13.47 16.41 -1.31
CA ARG A 63 -12.02 16.35 -1.08
C ARG A 63 -11.32 16.06 -2.39
N ALA A 64 -10.62 17.05 -2.93
CA ALA A 64 -9.90 16.94 -4.20
C ALA A 64 -8.91 15.77 -4.22
N ALA A 65 -8.73 15.19 -5.41
CA ALA A 65 -7.64 14.25 -5.65
C ALA A 65 -6.29 14.98 -5.65
N LEU A 66 -5.22 14.24 -5.33
CA LEU A 66 -3.86 14.76 -5.38
C LEU A 66 -3.17 14.39 -6.69
N GLN A 67 -2.22 15.22 -7.11
CA GLN A 67 -1.39 14.98 -8.29
C GLN A 67 0.04 15.44 -8.03
N GLY A 68 1.00 14.84 -8.73
CA GLY A 68 2.40 15.28 -8.70
C GLY A 68 2.99 15.33 -7.29
N MET A 69 3.68 16.42 -6.96
CA MET A 69 4.38 16.58 -5.69
C MET A 69 3.44 16.66 -4.48
N ASP A 70 2.24 17.24 -4.62
CA ASP A 70 1.28 17.32 -3.51
C ASP A 70 0.92 15.92 -2.99
N TYR A 71 0.95 14.92 -3.86
CA TYR A 71 0.74 13.52 -3.48
C TYR A 71 1.90 12.97 -2.64
N TYR A 72 3.15 13.27 -3.02
CA TYR A 72 4.32 12.88 -2.24
C TYR A 72 4.42 13.63 -0.91
N ASP A 73 4.00 14.90 -0.85
CA ASP A 73 3.91 15.66 0.39
C ASP A 73 2.90 15.05 1.35
N ALA A 74 1.75 14.58 0.83
CA ALA A 74 0.76 13.86 1.63
C ALA A 74 1.29 12.52 2.15
N ILE A 75 2.08 11.78 1.35
CA ILE A 75 2.78 10.57 1.79
C ILE A 75 3.78 10.89 2.90
N ALA A 76 4.65 11.89 2.70
CA ALA A 76 5.66 12.31 3.68
C ALA A 76 5.03 12.75 5.02
N GLY A 77 3.86 13.39 4.96
CA GLY A 77 3.10 13.85 6.11
C GLY A 77 2.28 12.79 6.84
N ALA A 78 2.32 11.51 6.42
CA ALA A 78 1.52 10.43 6.99
C ALA A 78 2.36 9.36 7.68
N ARG A 79 1.74 8.66 8.64
CA ARG A 79 2.35 7.53 9.38
C ARG A 79 2.02 6.18 8.78
N MET A 80 0.80 6.05 8.26
CA MET A 80 0.21 4.81 7.79
C MET A 80 -0.63 5.08 6.53
N GLY A 81 -0.72 4.09 5.66
CA GLY A 81 -1.45 4.20 4.39
C GLY A 81 -2.40 3.02 4.19
N LEU A 82 -3.62 3.30 3.74
CA LEU A 82 -4.58 2.27 3.34
C LEU A 82 -4.44 1.94 1.86
N ASN A 83 -4.07 0.70 1.55
CA ASN A 83 -4.11 0.20 0.18
C ASN A 83 -5.51 -0.36 -0.14
N LEU A 84 -6.38 0.51 -0.67
CA LEU A 84 -7.76 0.14 -1.01
C LEU A 84 -7.98 0.06 -2.53
N ASN A 85 -8.35 -1.13 -2.99
CA ASN A 85 -8.63 -1.38 -4.40
C ASN A 85 -9.97 -0.78 -4.83
N ARG A 86 -10.09 -0.50 -6.13
CA ARG A 86 -11.38 -0.08 -6.71
C ARG A 86 -12.34 -1.26 -6.86
N GLU A 87 -11.79 -2.38 -7.31
CA GLU A 87 -12.49 -3.63 -7.54
C GLU A 87 -11.74 -4.73 -6.78
N GLU A 88 -12.51 -5.59 -6.12
CA GLU A 88 -12.02 -6.74 -5.35
C GLU A 88 -12.26 -8.04 -6.15
N GLY A 89 -11.64 -9.14 -5.72
CA GLY A 89 -11.83 -10.46 -6.33
C GLY A 89 -10.82 -10.81 -7.42
N TYR A 90 -9.82 -9.96 -7.64
CA TYR A 90 -8.69 -10.24 -8.52
C TYR A 90 -7.43 -10.49 -7.69
N PRO A 91 -6.92 -11.73 -7.63
CA PRO A 91 -5.71 -12.04 -6.88
C PRO A 91 -4.53 -11.16 -7.28
N LEU A 92 -3.83 -10.64 -6.29
CA LEU A 92 -2.66 -9.75 -6.37
C LEU A 92 -2.91 -8.41 -7.09
N TYR A 93 -4.14 -8.11 -7.53
CA TYR A 93 -4.46 -6.79 -8.04
C TYR A 93 -4.25 -5.74 -6.95
N SER A 94 -3.53 -4.68 -7.31
CA SER A 94 -3.39 -3.49 -6.48
C SER A 94 -3.13 -2.27 -7.34
N SER A 95 -3.60 -1.12 -6.87
CA SER A 95 -3.14 0.19 -7.36
C SER A 95 -1.64 0.37 -7.10
N ASP A 96 -0.99 1.18 -7.95
CA ASP A 96 0.38 1.72 -7.76
C ASP A 96 0.61 2.30 -6.37
N ARG A 97 -0.47 2.72 -5.68
CA ARG A 97 -0.46 3.16 -4.28
C ARG A 97 0.29 2.20 -3.37
N LEU A 98 0.20 0.89 -3.61
CA LEU A 98 0.93 -0.10 -2.81
C LEU A 98 2.44 0.13 -2.89
N ALA A 99 2.99 0.33 -4.09
CA ALA A 99 4.41 0.64 -4.29
C ALA A 99 4.77 2.00 -3.71
N GLN A 100 3.94 3.00 -3.99
CA GLN A 100 4.18 4.36 -3.52
C GLN A 100 4.13 4.47 -1.99
N TYR A 101 3.29 3.68 -1.31
CA TYR A 101 3.18 3.71 0.16
C TYR A 101 4.24 2.85 0.82
N ALA A 102 4.40 1.60 0.38
CA ALA A 102 5.40 0.70 0.94
C ALA A 102 6.82 1.19 0.64
N GLY A 103 7.08 1.56 -0.61
CA GLY A 103 8.37 2.04 -1.08
C GLY A 103 8.80 3.36 -0.44
N ASN A 104 7.87 4.24 -0.03
CA ASN A 104 8.19 5.47 0.73
C ASN A 104 8.12 5.29 2.25
N GLY A 105 7.85 4.07 2.73
CA GLY A 105 8.00 3.72 4.14
C GLY A 105 6.81 4.04 5.03
N LEU A 106 5.59 4.09 4.50
CA LEU A 106 4.39 4.06 5.34
C LEU A 106 4.15 2.65 5.89
N LEU A 107 3.51 2.54 7.06
CA LEU A 107 2.90 1.28 7.45
C LEU A 107 1.67 1.04 6.58
N VAL A 108 1.69 0.01 5.73
CA VAL A 108 0.64 -0.22 4.75
C VAL A 108 -0.39 -1.23 5.25
N PHE A 109 -1.65 -0.86 5.18
CA PHE A 109 -2.79 -1.73 5.45
C PHE A 109 -3.29 -2.33 4.15
N VAL A 110 -3.40 -3.66 4.10
CA VAL A 110 -3.74 -4.42 2.88
C VAL A 110 -4.82 -5.46 3.21
N ALA A 111 -5.87 -5.56 2.39
CA ALA A 111 -6.88 -6.59 2.60
C ALA A 111 -6.30 -7.99 2.31
N ARG A 112 -6.54 -8.98 3.18
CA ARG A 112 -6.11 -10.38 2.95
C ARG A 112 -6.72 -10.99 1.70
N SER A 113 -7.90 -10.52 1.28
CA SER A 113 -8.55 -10.95 0.04
C SER A 113 -7.71 -10.70 -1.21
N THR A 114 -6.70 -9.84 -1.14
CA THR A 114 -5.77 -9.58 -2.25
C THR A 114 -4.75 -10.71 -2.46
N GLY A 115 -4.50 -11.57 -1.47
CA GLY A 115 -3.49 -12.63 -1.54
C GLY A 115 -2.04 -12.13 -1.39
N TYR A 116 -1.81 -10.85 -1.07
CA TYR A 116 -0.45 -10.36 -0.80
C TYR A 116 0.20 -11.00 0.43
N ASP A 117 -0.58 -11.68 1.29
CA ASP A 117 -0.07 -12.47 2.42
C ASP A 117 0.60 -13.79 2.01
N GLU A 118 0.57 -14.15 0.72
CA GLU A 118 1.42 -15.20 0.14
C GLU A 118 2.85 -14.71 -0.17
N ILE A 119 3.05 -13.38 -0.26
CA ILE A 119 4.33 -12.75 -0.63
C ILE A 119 4.97 -12.01 0.56
N PHE A 120 4.15 -11.32 1.36
CA PHE A 120 4.56 -10.55 2.54
C PHE A 120 3.91 -11.14 3.79
N SER A 121 4.50 -10.90 4.97
CA SER A 121 3.93 -11.35 6.24
C SER A 121 3.42 -10.18 7.09
N ASP A 122 2.81 -10.49 8.23
CA ASP A 122 2.42 -9.49 9.23
C ASP A 122 3.64 -8.73 9.83
N GLU A 123 4.88 -9.13 9.49
CA GLU A 123 6.11 -8.39 9.82
C GLU A 123 6.46 -7.29 8.82
N GLU A 124 5.78 -7.23 7.67
CA GLU A 124 6.00 -6.23 6.62
C GLU A 124 4.75 -5.38 6.33
N PHE A 125 3.56 -5.96 6.41
CA PHE A 125 2.28 -5.27 6.16
C PHE A 125 1.26 -5.55 7.25
N VAL A 126 0.27 -4.66 7.34
CA VAL A 126 -0.88 -4.84 8.22
C VAL A 126 -2.03 -5.44 7.41
N PHE A 127 -2.15 -6.75 7.47
CA PHE A 127 -3.23 -7.43 6.78
C PHE A 127 -4.56 -7.31 7.52
N TYR A 128 -5.70 -7.17 6.85
CA TYR A 128 -7.03 -7.18 7.49
C TYR A 128 -8.05 -7.97 6.66
N ARG A 129 -9.04 -8.60 7.30
CA ARG A 129 -10.10 -9.35 6.60
C ARG A 129 -11.35 -8.54 6.35
N ASP A 130 -11.65 -7.61 7.26
CA ASP A 130 -12.85 -6.80 7.24
C ASP A 130 -12.61 -5.45 7.91
N LEU A 131 -13.66 -4.64 7.95
CA LEU A 131 -13.61 -3.29 8.49
C LEU A 131 -13.48 -3.27 10.04
N ASP A 132 -13.87 -4.35 10.74
CA ASP A 132 -13.74 -4.42 12.21
C ASP A 132 -12.28 -4.68 12.56
N GLU A 133 -11.65 -5.67 11.91
CA GLU A 133 -10.24 -5.94 12.06
C GLU A 133 -9.36 -4.76 11.62
N LEU A 134 -9.73 -4.07 10.53
CA LEU A 134 -9.05 -2.84 10.10
C LEU A 134 -9.10 -1.77 11.20
N ALA A 135 -10.27 -1.55 11.80
CA ALA A 135 -10.44 -0.55 12.85
C ALA A 135 -9.62 -0.90 14.11
N ASP A 136 -9.61 -2.17 14.50
CA ASP A 136 -8.84 -2.63 15.67
C ASP A 136 -7.34 -2.48 15.44
N LYS A 137 -6.84 -2.87 14.26
CA LYS A 137 -5.42 -2.71 13.88
C LYS A 137 -5.03 -1.25 13.77
N LEU A 138 -5.90 -0.40 13.22
CA LEU A 138 -5.65 1.05 13.20
C LEU A 138 -5.49 1.61 14.62
N ARG A 139 -6.42 1.30 15.54
CA ARG A 139 -6.32 1.74 16.94
C ARG A 139 -5.08 1.19 17.65
N TYR A 140 -4.67 -0.02 17.32
CA TYR A 140 -3.45 -0.61 17.85
C TYR A 140 -2.23 0.24 17.45
N PHE A 141 -2.05 0.51 16.16
CA PHE A 141 -0.88 1.25 15.69
C PHE A 141 -0.90 2.75 16.02
N LEU A 142 -2.07 3.34 16.29
CA LEU A 142 -2.16 4.68 16.89
C LEU A 142 -1.47 4.75 18.27
N LYS A 143 -1.45 3.65 19.02
CA LYS A 143 -0.90 3.57 20.39
C LYS A 143 0.49 2.96 20.46
N ASN A 144 0.92 2.25 19.41
CA ASN A 144 2.15 1.45 19.37
C ASN A 144 3.08 1.92 18.25
N ASP A 145 3.55 3.18 18.33
CA ASP A 145 4.34 3.80 17.27
C ASP A 145 5.67 3.08 17.01
N GLY A 146 6.34 2.55 18.05
CA GLY A 146 7.59 1.80 17.87
C GLY A 146 7.41 0.55 17.00
N GLU A 147 6.29 -0.16 17.17
CA GLU A 147 5.98 -1.32 16.33
C GLU A 147 5.53 -0.89 14.93
N ARG A 148 4.76 0.21 14.83
CA ARG A 148 4.41 0.82 13.55
C ARG A 148 5.65 1.13 12.71
N GLN A 149 6.64 1.80 13.30
CA GLN A 149 7.92 2.13 12.63
C GLN A 149 8.70 0.89 12.22
N ARG A 150 8.73 -0.14 13.08
CA ARG A 150 9.41 -1.40 12.82
C ARG A 150 8.82 -2.12 11.61
N ILE A 151 7.51 -2.34 11.59
CA ILE A 151 6.83 -3.04 10.50
C ILE A 151 6.88 -2.21 9.21
N ALA A 152 6.68 -0.89 9.27
CA ALA A 152 6.80 -0.02 8.10
C ALA A 152 8.20 -0.05 7.47
N ARG A 153 9.25 -0.09 8.30
CA ARG A 153 10.64 -0.22 7.83
C ARG A 153 10.89 -1.56 7.16
N ASN A 154 10.39 -2.65 7.76
CA ASN A 154 10.49 -3.99 7.18
C ASN A 154 9.75 -4.06 5.84
N GLY A 155 8.52 -3.52 5.79
CA GLY A 155 7.72 -3.42 4.57
C GLY A 155 8.45 -2.66 3.46
N HIS A 156 8.99 -1.48 3.77
CA HIS A 156 9.82 -0.71 2.84
C HIS A 156 11.00 -1.52 2.29
N GLN A 157 11.82 -2.10 3.18
CA GLN A 157 13.00 -2.86 2.78
C GLN A 157 12.64 -4.08 1.93
N ARG A 158 11.60 -4.82 2.34
CA ARG A 158 11.13 -5.99 1.63
C ARG A 158 10.55 -5.63 0.28
N TYR A 159 9.76 -4.56 0.19
CA TYR A 159 9.14 -4.13 -1.07
C TYR A 159 10.19 -3.73 -2.11
N HIS A 160 11.18 -2.92 -1.73
CA HIS A 160 12.31 -2.58 -2.60
C HIS A 160 13.13 -3.81 -3.00
N SER A 161 13.26 -4.82 -2.13
CA SER A 161 13.98 -6.05 -2.45
C SER A 161 13.19 -6.98 -3.38
N PHE A 162 11.90 -7.16 -3.13
CA PHE A 162 11.07 -8.12 -3.85
C PHE A 162 10.56 -7.52 -5.16
N PHE A 163 10.06 -6.29 -5.14
CA PHE A 163 9.49 -5.64 -6.31
C PHE A 163 10.37 -4.49 -6.82
N SER A 164 11.69 -4.66 -6.80
CA SER A 164 12.61 -3.71 -7.45
C SER A 164 12.28 -3.55 -8.93
N GLU A 165 12.30 -2.31 -9.39
CA GLU A 165 12.28 -1.90 -10.79
C GLU A 165 13.17 -2.77 -11.70
N ARG A 166 14.37 -3.15 -11.23
CA ARG A 166 15.31 -3.98 -12.00
C ARG A 166 14.84 -5.43 -12.13
N LEU A 167 14.29 -6.00 -11.07
CA LEU A 167 13.77 -7.37 -11.09
C LEU A 167 12.51 -7.43 -11.95
N VAL A 168 11.59 -6.48 -11.79
CA VAL A 168 10.35 -6.41 -12.59
C VAL A 168 10.66 -6.20 -14.07
N ALA A 169 11.57 -5.28 -14.42
CA ALA A 169 11.97 -5.06 -15.80
C ALA A 169 12.62 -6.31 -16.42
N ARG A 170 13.48 -7.00 -15.67
CA ARG A 170 14.08 -8.27 -16.12
C ARG A 170 13.01 -9.32 -16.38
N TYR A 171 12.07 -9.51 -15.45
CA TYR A 171 10.98 -10.46 -15.61
C TYR A 171 10.17 -10.22 -16.87
N VAL A 172 9.84 -8.95 -17.15
CA VAL A 172 9.10 -8.56 -18.36
C VAL A 172 9.89 -8.93 -19.61
N VAL A 173 11.18 -8.57 -19.69
CA VAL A 173 12.04 -8.89 -20.85
C VAL A 173 12.16 -10.39 -21.05
N GLU A 174 12.49 -11.14 -19.99
CA GLU A 174 12.63 -12.60 -20.06
C GLU A 174 11.33 -13.28 -20.52
N THR A 175 10.19 -12.83 -19.97
CA THR A 175 8.87 -13.34 -20.34
C THR A 175 8.52 -13.05 -21.80
N MET A 176 8.77 -11.82 -22.27
CA MET A 176 8.45 -11.41 -23.64
C MET A 176 9.31 -12.11 -24.68
N GLU A 177 10.58 -12.37 -24.37
CA GLU A 177 11.52 -13.06 -25.26
C GLU A 177 11.41 -14.60 -25.18
N GLY A 178 10.66 -15.13 -24.20
CA GLY A 178 10.56 -16.57 -23.96
C GLY A 178 11.84 -17.16 -23.36
N ASN A 179 12.66 -16.33 -22.72
CA ASN A 179 13.89 -16.75 -22.05
C ASN A 179 13.56 -17.46 -20.72
N PRO A 180 14.43 -18.38 -20.24
CA PRO A 180 14.34 -18.90 -18.88
C PRO A 180 14.40 -17.77 -17.85
N LEU A 181 13.54 -17.85 -16.83
CA LEU A 181 13.49 -16.90 -15.74
C LEU A 181 14.77 -16.99 -14.89
N SER A 182 15.50 -15.88 -14.74
CA SER A 182 16.79 -15.86 -14.03
C SER A 182 16.77 -15.13 -12.68
N GLY A 183 15.71 -14.37 -12.41
CA GLY A 183 15.53 -13.65 -11.15
C GLY A 183 14.94 -14.51 -10.03
N ALA A 184 15.21 -14.12 -8.77
CA ALA A 184 14.51 -14.65 -7.60
C ALA A 184 13.16 -13.94 -7.45
N TYR A 185 12.24 -14.22 -8.38
CA TYR A 185 10.92 -13.58 -8.42
C TYR A 185 10.07 -14.06 -7.24
N ALA A 186 9.72 -13.13 -6.34
CA ALA A 186 8.94 -13.42 -5.14
C ALA A 186 7.42 -13.50 -5.39
N TRP A 187 7.00 -13.49 -6.66
CA TRP A 187 5.60 -13.50 -7.07
C TRP A 187 5.33 -14.65 -8.05
N PRO A 188 4.06 -15.06 -8.25
CA PRO A 188 3.70 -16.11 -9.21
C PRO A 188 4.13 -15.74 -10.63
N THR A 189 4.92 -16.61 -11.26
CA THR A 189 5.48 -16.41 -12.60
C THR A 189 4.79 -17.21 -13.70
N ASP A 190 3.71 -17.93 -13.36
CA ASP A 190 2.99 -18.74 -14.34
C ASP A 190 2.30 -17.86 -15.40
N ILE A 191 2.53 -18.19 -16.67
CA ILE A 191 1.93 -17.50 -17.82
C ILE A 191 0.70 -18.30 -18.25
N HIS A 192 -0.49 -17.81 -17.91
CA HIS A 192 -1.74 -18.34 -18.46
C HIS A 192 -1.78 -18.06 -19.97
N LYS A 193 -1.94 -19.13 -20.75
CA LYS A 193 -2.08 -19.11 -22.22
C LYS A 193 -3.53 -18.94 -22.62
#